data_AF-A0A6A6RWH6-F1
#
_entry.id   AF-A0A6A6RWH6-F1
#
_cell.length_a   1.000
_cell.length_b   1.000
_cell.length_c   1.000
_cell.angle_alpha   90.00
_cell.angle_beta   90.00
_cell.angle_gamma   90.00
#
_symmetry.space_group_name_H-M   'P 1'
#
loop_
_entity.id
_entity.type
_entity.pdbx_description
1 polymer ?
#
loop_
_entity_poly.entity_id
_entity_poly.type
_entity_poly.pdbx_seq_one_letter_code
_entity_poly.pdbx_strand_id
1 'polypeptide(L)'
;MLQFIRRILGRSKSQLPPFDHTRNRFTAKKHWPPNLRILTYKQQFRFERKFKRRLRLKSIKPLWQKWTKIVQWSMISFVAVYGVLFHDWSKDPMNPRPGEQPFKGVRDKMWAMYAEMWSHTSSLPERSPGATPDRSWEERQLLDRRGAAPGGLGRSGAPEQNR
;
A
#
# COMPACT_ATOMS: atom_id res chain seq x y z
N MET A 1 5.47 24.49 2.65
CA MET A 1 5.52 23.05 2.99
C MET A 1 6.10 22.73 4.37
N LEU A 2 7.15 23.42 4.84
CA LEU A 2 7.86 23.09 6.10
C LEU A 2 7.04 23.23 7.41
N GLN A 3 5.98 24.04 7.41
CA GLN A 3 5.08 24.24 8.57
C GLN A 3 4.25 22.99 8.90
N PHE A 4 3.95 22.16 7.91
CA PHE A 4 3.07 21.00 8.06
C PHE A 4 3.78 19.80 8.72
N ILE A 5 5.06 19.61 8.40
CA ILE A 5 5.92 18.57 8.98
C ILE A 5 6.09 18.79 10.50
N ARG A 6 6.27 20.05 10.92
CA ARG A 6 6.33 20.45 12.34
C ARG A 6 5.03 20.19 13.11
N ARG A 7 3.90 19.99 12.41
CA ARG A 7 2.61 19.67 13.04
C ARG A 7 2.40 18.17 13.25
N ILE A 8 3.04 17.33 12.44
CA ILE A 8 2.95 15.86 12.53
C ILE A 8 3.98 15.33 13.54
N LEU A 9 5.20 15.87 13.56
CA LEU A 9 6.31 15.41 14.42
C LEU A 9 6.25 15.88 15.88
N GLY A 10 5.09 16.35 16.34
CA GLY A 10 4.91 16.80 17.71
C GLY A 10 4.98 18.32 17.82
N ARG A 11 3.87 18.90 18.23
CA ARG A 11 3.83 20.29 18.68
C ARG A 11 4.78 20.41 19.87
N SER A 12 5.87 21.16 19.71
CA SER A 12 6.69 21.61 20.84
C SER A 12 5.73 22.21 21.88
N LYS A 13 5.67 21.60 23.07
CA LYS A 13 4.86 22.12 24.18
C LYS A 13 5.37 23.52 24.44
N SER A 14 4.48 24.51 24.50
CA SER A 14 4.86 25.88 24.83
C SER A 14 5.69 25.87 26.11
N GLN A 15 6.95 26.33 26.07
CA GLN A 15 7.82 26.52 27.24
C GLN A 15 7.37 27.68 28.15
N LEU A 16 6.11 28.08 28.04
CA LEU A 16 5.55 29.08 28.92
C LEU A 16 5.56 28.50 30.34
N PRO A 17 6.01 29.26 31.35
CA PRO A 17 5.86 28.83 32.73
C PRO A 17 4.38 28.50 33.00
N PRO A 18 4.09 27.57 33.93
CA PRO A 18 2.72 27.26 34.32
C PRO A 18 1.95 28.56 34.56
N PHE A 19 0.75 28.68 34.00
CA PHE A 19 -0.04 29.91 34.10
C PHE A 19 -0.33 30.21 35.57
N ASP A 20 0.31 31.24 36.10
CA ASP A 20 0.10 31.68 37.47
C ASP A 20 -1.14 32.57 37.53
N HIS A 21 -2.23 32.01 38.05
CA HIS A 21 -3.51 32.71 38.20
C HIS A 21 -3.40 33.94 39.12
N THR A 22 -2.39 34.01 40.00
CA THR A 22 -2.21 35.11 40.95
C THR A 22 -1.60 36.35 40.30
N ARG A 23 -0.82 36.17 39.23
CA ARG A 23 -0.09 37.24 38.53
C ARG A 23 -0.85 37.79 37.30
N ASN A 24 -2.07 37.34 37.06
CA ASN A 24 -2.87 37.73 35.90
C ASN A 24 -3.43 39.16 36.08
N ARG A 25 -3.09 40.07 35.16
CA ARG A 25 -3.59 41.46 35.10
C ARG A 25 -5.13 41.54 35.08
N PHE A 26 -5.77 40.56 34.45
CA PHE A 26 -7.23 40.49 34.33
C PHE A 26 -7.77 39.38 35.23
N THR A 27 -7.97 39.71 36.51
CA THR A 27 -8.57 38.79 37.46
C THR A 27 -10.05 38.54 37.13
N ALA A 28 -10.45 37.28 37.18
CA ALA A 28 -11.85 36.92 36.99
C ALA A 28 -12.66 37.43 38.19
N LYS A 29 -13.64 38.31 37.94
CA LYS A 29 -14.55 38.83 38.99
C LYS A 29 -15.28 37.73 39.76
N LYS A 30 -15.48 36.57 39.14
CA LYS A 30 -16.12 35.40 39.74
C LYS A 30 -15.18 34.21 39.63
N HIS A 31 -14.86 33.60 40.76
CA HIS A 31 -14.04 32.38 40.79
C HIS A 31 -14.80 31.25 40.08
N TRP A 32 -14.17 30.69 39.05
CA TRP A 32 -14.58 29.45 38.42
C TRP A 32 -13.60 28.37 38.89
N PRO A 33 -14.04 27.16 39.24
CA PRO A 33 -15.40 26.63 39.21
C PRO A 33 -16.25 27.11 40.38
N PRO A 34 -17.59 27.20 40.22
CA PRO A 34 -18.46 27.39 41.38
C PRO A 34 -18.30 26.21 42.34
N ASN A 35 -18.19 26.49 43.64
CA ASN A 35 -18.12 25.47 44.67
C ASN A 35 -19.43 24.66 44.68
N LEU A 36 -19.41 23.47 44.07
CA LEU A 36 -20.60 22.61 43.92
C LEU A 36 -21.13 22.08 45.26
N ARG A 37 -20.29 22.11 46.31
CA ARG A 37 -20.63 21.63 47.66
C ARG A 37 -21.51 22.61 48.46
N ILE A 38 -21.50 23.89 48.11
CA ILE A 38 -22.25 24.96 48.80
C ILE A 38 -23.65 25.13 48.17
N LEU A 39 -23.90 24.42 47.07
CA LEU A 39 -25.06 24.64 46.22
C LEU A 39 -26.18 23.65 46.56
N THR A 40 -27.44 24.08 46.53
CA THR A 40 -28.60 23.19 46.74
C THR A 40 -28.60 22.06 45.70
N TYR A 41 -29.01 20.85 46.10
CA TYR A 41 -29.09 19.66 45.24
C TYR A 41 -29.78 19.93 43.89
N LYS A 42 -30.91 20.67 43.89
CA LYS A 42 -31.64 21.06 42.67
C LYS A 42 -30.79 21.88 41.70
N GLN A 43 -29.96 22.78 42.21
CA GLN A 43 -29.06 23.60 41.39
C GLN A 43 -27.86 22.78 40.90
N GLN A 44 -27.29 21.93 41.75
CA GLN A 44 -26.21 21.01 41.40
C GLN A 44 -26.62 20.09 40.23
N PHE A 45 -27.81 19.49 40.30
CA PHE A 45 -28.36 18.64 39.23
C PHE A 45 -28.49 19.39 37.89
N ARG A 46 -28.91 20.66 37.91
CA ARG A 46 -29.00 21.49 36.69
C ARG A 46 -27.63 21.75 36.07
N PHE A 47 -26.62 22.01 36.90
CA PHE A 47 -25.24 22.20 36.43
C PHE A 47 -24.65 20.92 35.86
N GLU A 48 -24.83 19.79 36.55
CA GLU A 48 -24.39 18.49 36.08
C GLU A 48 -25.02 18.14 34.72
N ARG A 49 -26.34 18.30 34.58
CA ARG A 49 -27.05 18.06 33.32
C ARG A 49 -26.52 18.97 32.20
N LYS A 50 -26.29 20.25 32.48
CA LYS A 50 -25.72 21.20 31.50
C LYS A 50 -24.30 20.81 31.10
N PHE A 51 -23.48 20.38 32.06
CA PHE A 51 -22.10 19.94 31.83
C PHE A 51 -22.05 18.67 30.98
N LYS A 52 -22.81 17.63 31.35
CA LYS A 52 -22.93 16.38 30.58
C LYS A 52 -23.36 16.62 29.13
N ARG A 53 -24.35 17.50 28.90
CA ARG A 53 -24.78 17.90 27.55
C ARG A 53 -23.65 18.55 26.75
N ARG A 54 -22.92 19.49 27.35
CA ARG A 54 -21.80 20.19 26.68
C ARG A 54 -20.62 19.26 26.39
N LEU A 55 -20.32 18.33 27.29
CA LEU A 55 -19.30 17.30 27.07
C LEU A 55 -19.66 16.41 25.88
N ARG A 56 -20.90 15.93 25.81
CA ARG A 56 -21.38 15.13 24.67
C ARG A 56 -21.28 15.89 23.34
N LEU A 57 -21.66 17.16 23.32
CA LEU A 57 -21.54 17.99 22.11
C LEU A 57 -20.08 18.23 21.69
N LYS A 58 -19.15 18.36 22.65
CA LYS A 58 -17.72 18.48 22.37
C LYS A 58 -17.10 17.17 21.88
N SER A 59 -17.57 16.02 22.37
CA SER A 59 -17.03 14.71 21.98
C SER A 59 -17.50 14.21 20.62
N ILE A 60 -18.63 14.68 20.09
CA ILE A 60 -19.14 14.29 18.74
C ILE A 60 -18.36 14.97 17.60
N LYS A 61 -17.94 16.23 17.78
CA LYS A 61 -17.20 17.01 16.77
C LYS A 61 -15.83 16.46 16.30
N PRO A 62 -14.98 15.83 17.13
CA PRO A 62 -13.65 15.39 16.70
C PRO A 62 -13.67 14.29 15.62
N LEU A 63 -14.73 13.47 15.55
CA LEU A 63 -14.79 12.40 14.55
C LEU A 63 -14.97 12.96 13.14
N TRP A 64 -15.90 13.88 12.94
CA TRP A 64 -16.14 14.51 11.63
C TRP A 64 -14.91 15.22 11.08
N GLN A 65 -14.19 15.95 11.94
CA GLN A 65 -12.95 16.63 11.56
C GLN A 65 -11.83 15.65 11.21
N LYS A 66 -11.75 14.49 11.89
CA LYS A 66 -10.80 13.43 11.53
C LYS A 66 -11.12 12.84 10.16
N TRP A 67 -12.38 12.48 9.91
CA TRP A 67 -12.80 11.89 8.62
C TRP A 67 -12.59 12.82 7.45
N THR A 68 -13.00 14.08 7.57
CA THR A 68 -12.77 15.09 6.52
C THR A 68 -11.27 15.30 6.24
N LYS A 69 -10.42 15.22 7.26
CA LYS A 69 -8.97 15.26 7.06
C LYS A 69 -8.44 14.03 6.32
N ILE A 70 -8.91 12.83 6.67
CA ILE A 70 -8.56 11.59 5.95
C ILE A 70 -8.99 11.69 4.48
N VAL A 71 -10.21 12.15 4.21
CA VAL A 71 -10.72 12.32 2.84
C VAL A 71 -9.91 13.36 2.07
N GLN A 72 -9.56 14.50 2.70
CA GLN A 72 -8.70 15.51 2.08
C GLN A 72 -7.34 14.94 1.69
N TRP A 73 -6.67 14.22 2.60
CA TRP A 73 -5.39 13.59 2.33
C TRP A 73 -5.51 12.47 1.30
N SER A 74 -6.58 11.68 1.35
CA SER A 74 -6.87 10.62 0.36
C SER A 74 -6.99 11.21 -1.04
N MET A 75 -7.74 12.31 -1.21
CA MET A 75 -7.93 12.95 -2.50
C MET A 75 -6.64 13.59 -3.03
N ILE A 76 -5.85 14.24 -2.17
CA ILE A 76 -4.53 14.77 -2.55
C ILE A 76 -3.59 13.64 -2.98
N SER A 77 -3.52 12.56 -2.18
CA SER A 77 -2.69 11.40 -2.50
C SER A 77 -3.15 10.71 -3.78
N PHE A 78 -4.45 10.58 -4.00
CA PHE A 78 -5.02 9.99 -5.21
C PHE A 78 -4.61 10.76 -6.47
N VAL A 79 -4.77 12.09 -6.46
CA VAL A 79 -4.36 12.95 -7.58
C VAL A 79 -2.84 12.88 -7.79
N ALA A 80 -2.05 12.86 -6.71
CA ALA A 80 -0.59 12.75 -6.80
C ALA A 80 -0.15 11.40 -7.41
N VAL A 81 -0.72 10.29 -6.95
CA VAL A 81 -0.42 8.95 -7.49
C VAL A 81 -0.84 8.85 -8.95
N TYR A 82 -2.04 9.34 -9.28
CA TYR A 82 -2.50 9.39 -10.67
C TYR A 82 -1.55 10.22 -11.55
N GLY A 83 -1.18 11.43 -11.10
CA GLY A 83 -0.29 12.32 -11.85
C GLY A 83 1.11 11.74 -12.07
N VAL A 84 1.68 11.06 -11.08
CA VAL A 84 3.04 10.49 -11.19
C VAL A 84 3.03 9.18 -11.98
N LEU A 85 2.06 8.30 -11.72
CA LEU A 85 2.13 6.92 -12.17
C LEU A 85 1.30 6.63 -13.42
N PHE A 86 0.17 7.30 -13.61
CA PHE A 86 -0.79 6.97 -14.67
C PHE A 86 -0.96 8.06 -15.71
N HIS A 87 -0.74 9.32 -15.35
CA HIS A 87 -0.93 10.45 -16.26
C HIS A 87 0.18 10.51 -17.32
N ASP A 88 -0.24 10.54 -18.58
CA ASP A 88 0.64 10.57 -19.75
C ASP A 88 0.94 12.02 -20.15
N TRP A 89 1.95 12.61 -19.51
CA TRP A 89 2.42 13.98 -19.75
C TRP A 89 2.98 14.22 -21.17
N SER A 90 3.19 13.17 -21.97
CA SER A 90 3.68 13.32 -23.35
C SER A 90 2.65 13.93 -24.30
N LYS A 91 1.36 13.79 -23.97
CA LYS A 91 0.23 14.27 -24.78
C LYS A 91 -0.39 15.56 -24.24
N ASP A 92 0.17 16.11 -23.17
CA ASP A 92 -0.34 17.33 -22.54
C ASP A 92 0.11 18.56 -23.34
N PRO A 93 -0.82 19.40 -23.84
CA PRO A 93 -0.48 20.65 -24.53
C PRO A 93 0.28 21.65 -23.66
N MET A 94 0.30 21.49 -22.33
CA MET A 94 0.99 22.37 -21.38
C MET A 94 2.42 21.92 -21.05
N ASN A 95 2.94 20.86 -21.67
CA ASN A 95 4.29 20.38 -21.42
C ASN A 95 5.34 21.25 -22.15
N PRO A 96 6.31 21.87 -21.44
CA PRO A 96 7.36 22.68 -22.08
C PRO A 96 8.33 21.86 -22.93
N ARG A 97 8.33 20.51 -22.82
CA ARG A 97 9.11 19.59 -23.66
C ARG A 97 8.21 18.54 -24.28
N PRO A 98 7.69 18.77 -25.50
CA PRO A 98 6.77 17.83 -26.15
C PRO A 98 7.45 16.48 -26.36
N GLY A 99 6.82 15.40 -25.88
CA GLY A 99 7.31 14.01 -26.02
C GLY A 99 8.10 13.45 -24.84
N GLU A 100 8.58 14.26 -23.89
CA GLU A 100 9.28 13.77 -22.70
C GLU A 100 8.29 13.51 -21.54
N GLN A 101 8.33 12.31 -20.94
CA GLN A 101 7.57 11.97 -19.74
C GLN A 101 8.45 12.17 -18.48
N PRO A 102 8.20 13.20 -17.64
CA PRO A 102 9.09 13.57 -16.54
C PRO A 102 9.20 12.50 -15.45
N PHE A 103 8.19 11.64 -15.28
CA PHE A 103 8.14 10.62 -14.22
C PHE A 103 8.36 9.18 -14.72
N LYS A 104 8.79 8.99 -15.97
CA LYS A 104 8.98 7.66 -16.57
C LYS A 104 9.90 6.77 -15.71
N GLY A 105 11.06 7.27 -15.29
CA GLY A 105 12.00 6.49 -14.49
C GLY A 105 11.48 6.10 -13.09
N VAL A 106 10.65 6.94 -12.47
CA VAL A 106 10.01 6.63 -11.17
C VAL A 106 8.95 5.55 -11.34
N ARG A 107 8.15 5.66 -12.41
CA ARG A 107 7.14 4.70 -12.80
C ARG A 107 7.76 3.33 -13.07
N ASP A 108 8.79 3.27 -13.90
CA ASP A 108 9.46 2.02 -14.29
C ASP A 108 10.10 1.32 -13.08
N LYS A 109 10.78 2.07 -12.20
CA LYS A 109 11.37 1.52 -10.97
C LYS A 109 10.30 0.97 -10.01
N MET A 110 9.17 1.66 -9.87
CA MET A 110 8.08 1.22 -9.01
C MET A 110 7.43 -0.05 -9.56
N TRP A 111 7.17 -0.12 -10.87
CA TRP A 111 6.62 -1.33 -11.50
C TRP A 111 7.60 -2.49 -11.49
N ALA A 112 8.90 -2.26 -11.65
CA ALA A 112 9.92 -3.30 -11.50
C ALA A 112 9.94 -3.88 -10.08
N MET A 113 9.91 -3.02 -9.06
CA MET A 113 9.84 -3.43 -7.65
C MET A 113 8.52 -4.17 -7.32
N TYR A 114 7.40 -3.70 -7.87
CA TYR A 114 6.11 -4.36 -7.69
C TYR A 114 6.07 -5.72 -8.39
N ALA A 115 6.65 -5.82 -9.60
CA ALA A 115 6.76 -7.06 -10.33
C ALA A 115 7.66 -8.06 -9.59
N GLU A 116 8.83 -7.64 -9.09
CA GLU A 116 9.72 -8.46 -8.25
C GLU A 116 8.97 -8.99 -7.02
N MET A 117 8.29 -8.11 -6.28
CA MET A 117 7.53 -8.48 -5.09
C MET A 117 6.34 -9.42 -5.38
N TRP A 118 5.67 -9.28 -6.54
CA TRP A 118 4.54 -10.15 -6.93
C TRP A 118 4.95 -11.42 -7.68
N SER A 119 6.18 -11.54 -8.16
CA SER A 119 6.69 -12.71 -8.91
C SER A 119 7.38 -13.76 -8.04
N HIS A 120 7.40 -13.60 -6.71
CA HIS A 120 8.01 -14.52 -5.76
C HIS A 120 7.34 -15.92 -5.65
N THR A 121 6.41 -16.30 -6.53
CA THR A 121 5.79 -17.64 -6.53
C THR A 121 5.89 -18.41 -7.85
N SER A 122 6.68 -17.94 -8.82
CA SER A 122 6.92 -18.69 -10.06
C SER A 122 8.21 -19.52 -10.00
N SER A 123 8.36 -20.39 -8.99
CA SER A 123 9.34 -21.48 -9.09
C SER A 123 8.74 -22.63 -9.91
N LEU A 124 8.40 -22.35 -11.17
CA LEU A 124 8.32 -23.39 -12.19
C LEU A 124 9.57 -23.20 -13.04
N PRO A 125 10.36 -24.27 -13.27
CA PRO A 125 11.58 -24.16 -14.06
C PRO A 125 11.21 -23.62 -15.43
N GLU A 126 11.65 -22.40 -15.70
CA GLU A 126 11.46 -21.71 -16.97
C GLU A 126 12.17 -22.54 -18.05
N ARG A 127 11.39 -23.16 -18.94
CA ARG A 127 11.90 -23.81 -20.13
C ARG A 127 12.44 -22.72 -21.04
N SER A 128 13.76 -22.56 -21.04
CA SER A 128 14.49 -21.58 -21.85
C SER A 128 14.05 -21.63 -23.33
N PRO A 129 13.68 -20.48 -23.96
CA PRO A 129 13.15 -20.43 -25.33
C PRO A 129 14.21 -20.68 -26.43
N GLY A 130 15.36 -21.25 -26.08
CA GLY A 130 16.41 -21.67 -27.02
C GLY A 130 16.91 -23.10 -26.81
N ALA A 131 16.34 -23.86 -25.87
CA ALA A 131 16.69 -25.27 -25.71
C ALA A 131 15.97 -26.10 -26.78
N THR A 132 16.64 -26.31 -27.92
CA THR A 132 16.29 -27.40 -28.83
C THR A 132 16.15 -28.68 -27.99
N PRO A 133 15.04 -29.43 -28.09
CA PRO A 133 14.93 -30.71 -27.39
C PRO A 133 16.14 -31.54 -27.81
N ASP A 134 16.92 -32.00 -26.85
CA ASP A 134 18.03 -32.89 -27.11
C ASP A 134 17.44 -34.16 -27.72
N ARG A 135 17.63 -34.32 -29.04
CA ARG A 135 17.12 -35.46 -29.83
C ARG A 135 17.58 -36.83 -29.32
N SER A 136 18.48 -36.82 -28.33
CA SER A 136 19.04 -37.97 -27.64
C SER A 136 18.04 -38.80 -26.86
N TRP A 137 16.99 -38.21 -26.25
CA TRP A 137 16.01 -39.01 -25.52
C TRP A 137 15.03 -39.73 -26.44
N GLU A 138 14.69 -39.14 -27.60
CA GLU A 138 13.89 -39.82 -28.65
C GLU A 138 14.67 -40.96 -29.31
N GLU A 139 15.96 -40.75 -29.63
CA GLU A 139 16.81 -41.82 -30.18
C GLU A 139 17.02 -42.98 -29.19
N ARG A 140 17.14 -42.69 -27.89
CA ARG A 140 17.22 -43.72 -26.84
C ARG A 140 15.94 -44.55 -26.75
N GLN A 141 14.76 -43.91 -26.87
CA GLN A 141 13.48 -44.62 -26.86
C GLN A 141 13.28 -45.49 -28.12
N LEU A 142 13.80 -45.06 -29.28
CA LEU A 142 13.72 -45.83 -30.52
C LEU A 142 14.68 -47.02 -30.55
N LEU A 143 15.86 -46.90 -29.93
CA LEU A 143 16.81 -48.01 -29.76
C LEU A 143 16.26 -49.08 -28.81
N ASP A 144 15.63 -48.67 -27.72
CA ASP A 144 15.01 -49.58 -26.75
C ASP A 144 13.81 -50.33 -27.37
N ARG A 145 13.01 -49.62 -28.18
CA ARG A 145 11.87 -50.19 -28.92
C ARG A 145 12.29 -51.12 -30.08
N ARG A 146 13.53 -51.00 -30.58
CA ARG A 146 14.11 -51.92 -31.58
C ARG A 146 14.85 -53.11 -30.95
N GLY A 147 15.25 -53.01 -29.69
CA GLY A 147 15.95 -54.08 -28.95
C GLY A 147 15.02 -55.11 -28.28
N ALA A 148 13.74 -54.78 -28.10
CA ALA A 148 12.77 -55.64 -27.42
C ALA A 148 11.77 -56.28 -28.41
N ALA A 149 12.23 -57.24 -29.21
CA ALA A 149 11.34 -58.20 -29.87
C ALA A 149 11.80 -59.62 -29.53
N PRO A 150 11.06 -60.37 -28.67
CA PRO A 150 11.36 -61.76 -28.38
C PRO A 150 11.12 -62.62 -29.62
N GLY A 151 12.10 -63.49 -29.90
CA GLY A 151 12.08 -64.40 -31.03
C GLY A 151 10.86 -65.31 -31.06
N GLY A 152 10.37 -65.57 -32.26
CA GLY A 152 9.37 -66.58 -32.53
C GLY A 152 9.02 -66.63 -34.01
N LEU A 153 9.09 -67.85 -34.56
CA LEU A 153 8.53 -68.31 -35.84
C LEU A 153 9.43 -68.23 -37.08
N GLY A 154 10.28 -69.26 -37.17
CA GLY A 154 10.41 -70.20 -38.28
C GLY A 154 10.05 -69.77 -39.71
N ARG A 155 11.02 -69.97 -40.62
CA ARG A 155 10.72 -70.38 -41.99
C ARG A 155 11.89 -71.16 -42.61
N SER A 156 11.59 -72.41 -42.94
CA SER A 156 12.38 -73.35 -43.72
C SER A 156 12.29 -73.08 -45.23
N GLY A 157 13.37 -73.38 -45.96
CA GLY A 157 13.47 -73.50 -47.43
C GLY A 157 14.35 -72.40 -48.04
N ALA A 158 15.34 -72.65 -48.90
CA ALA A 158 15.94 -73.84 -49.51
C ALA A 158 17.33 -73.42 -50.06
N PRO A 159 18.26 -74.33 -50.42
CA PRO A 159 19.64 -74.00 -50.75
C PRO A 159 19.85 -73.67 -52.24
N GLU A 160 20.63 -72.62 -52.52
CA GLU A 160 21.17 -72.34 -53.85
C GLU A 160 22.53 -73.04 -54.01
N GLN A 161 22.56 -73.93 -54.98
CA GLN A 161 23.65 -74.83 -55.33
C GLN A 161 24.53 -74.16 -56.39
N ASN A 162 25.84 -74.06 -56.15
CA ASN A 162 26.82 -74.06 -57.24
C ASN A 162 28.14 -74.72 -56.81
N ARG A 163 28.19 -76.02 -57.08
CA ARG A 163 29.32 -76.75 -57.68
C ARG A 163 28.74 -77.67 -58.73
#